data_AF-A0A3D0JQ64-F1
#
_entry.id   AF-A0A3D0JQ64-F1
#
_cell.length_a   1.000
_cell.length_b   1.000
_cell.length_c   1.000
_cell.angle_alpha   90.00
_cell.angle_beta   90.00
_cell.angle_gamma   90.00
#
_symmetry.space_group_name_H-M   'P 1'
#
loop_
_entity.id
_entity.type
_entity.pdbx_description
1 polymer ?
#
loop_
_entity_poly.entity_id
_entity_poly.type
_entity_poly.pdbx_seq_one_letter_code
_entity_poly.pdbx_strand_id
1 'polypeptide(L)'
;MPDVILRLALPSPLRRLFDYKAPANMARQVLTPGMRIRVPFGRREMIGVLVEVCEQSEVPADKLKPASALLDPVSPIPPALFKLCLWTAQYYQHSLGDTLSWALPTLLRQGEPAEMRQERFWHVAPGARLEDPRIARAPRQRDALKTLAQHPHGVAHSLLGKLNLNKDSLDLLLAKELVQLEVRRHLPAHRHEHWLAQPELPLNDEQREAFDAVREGFGGFGAFLLAGVTGSGKTEVYLQLIRETLEAGKQALVPIPEINLGPQTLARFEQRFNARIALLHSAVSDRERLDAWLAARDGEADIIIGTRSALFTPMKTPGLIIIDEEHDGSYKQQEGLRYHARDL
;
A
#
# COMPACT_ATOMS: atom_id res chain seq x y z
N MET A 1 3.21 -38.10 0.64
CA MET A 1 4.15 -37.00 0.99
C MET A 1 3.86 -36.62 2.43
N PRO A 2 4.87 -36.32 3.27
CA PRO A 2 4.59 -35.80 4.61
C PRO A 2 3.67 -34.56 4.50
N ASP A 3 2.65 -34.50 5.35
CA ASP A 3 1.72 -33.37 5.37
C ASP A 3 2.52 -32.09 5.69
N VAL A 4 2.58 -31.15 4.75
CA VAL A 4 3.22 -29.85 4.98
C VAL A 4 2.39 -29.08 6.01
N ILE A 5 3.02 -28.66 7.10
CA ILE A 5 2.38 -27.94 8.19
C ILE A 5 2.73 -26.45 8.09
N LEU A 6 1.72 -25.61 8.28
CA LEU A 6 1.81 -24.17 8.26
C LEU A 6 1.59 -23.65 9.68
N ARG A 7 2.55 -22.88 10.20
CA ARG A 7 2.37 -22.14 11.46
C ARG A 7 1.95 -20.71 11.16
N LEU A 8 0.73 -20.36 11.56
CA LEU A 8 0.11 -19.09 11.22
C LEU A 8 -0.02 -18.20 12.45
N ALA A 9 0.29 -16.92 12.27
CA ALA A 9 -0.11 -15.87 13.21
C ALA A 9 -1.52 -15.39 12.83
N LEU A 10 -2.46 -15.52 13.77
CA LEU A 10 -3.87 -15.18 13.57
C LEU A 10 -4.26 -13.93 14.38
N PRO A 11 -5.08 -13.01 13.83
CA PRO A 11 -5.52 -11.79 14.52
C PRO A 11 -6.44 -12.16 15.69
N SER A 12 -5.81 -12.41 16.83
CA SER A 12 -6.42 -12.85 18.07
C SER A 12 -5.51 -12.44 19.22
N PRO A 13 -6.04 -12.25 20.44
CA PRO A 13 -5.24 -11.85 21.59
C PRO A 13 -4.28 -12.95 22.08
N LEU A 14 -4.28 -14.13 21.44
CA LEU A 14 -3.46 -15.26 21.84
C LEU A 14 -2.04 -15.10 21.31
N ARG A 15 -1.06 -15.06 22.23
CA ARG A 15 0.38 -14.94 21.94
C ARG A 15 1.00 -16.29 21.52
N ARG A 16 0.41 -16.94 20.54
CA ARG A 16 0.89 -18.20 19.97
C ARG A 16 0.58 -18.29 18.47
N LEU A 17 1.27 -19.21 17.80
CA LEU A 17 0.93 -19.60 16.44
C LEU A 17 -0.10 -20.73 16.43
N PHE A 18 -0.70 -20.93 15.28
CA PHE A 18 -1.69 -21.99 15.05
C PHE A 18 -1.26 -22.85 13.87
N ASP A 19 -1.29 -24.16 14.07
CA ASP A 19 -0.83 -25.12 13.09
C ASP A 19 -2.00 -25.56 12.19
N TYR A 20 -1.77 -25.55 10.88
CA TYR A 20 -2.71 -25.98 9.85
C TYR A 20 -2.00 -26.87 8.83
N LYS A 21 -2.75 -27.74 8.16
CA LYS A 21 -2.21 -28.41 6.96
C LYS A 21 -2.21 -27.44 5.79
N ALA A 22 -1.22 -27.55 4.91
CA ALA A 22 -1.21 -26.80 3.66
C ALA A 22 -2.47 -27.07 2.83
N PRO A 23 -2.95 -26.10 2.02
CA PRO A 23 -4.01 -26.35 1.05
C PRO A 23 -3.63 -27.49 0.10
N ALA A 24 -4.62 -28.23 -0.39
CA ALA A 24 -4.40 -29.34 -1.31
C ALA A 24 -3.63 -28.87 -2.56
N ASN A 25 -2.76 -29.74 -3.10
CA ASN A 25 -1.96 -29.50 -4.31
C ASN A 25 -1.00 -28.30 -4.26
N MET A 26 -0.64 -27.82 -3.06
CA MET A 26 0.33 -26.74 -2.91
C MET A 26 1.75 -27.28 -2.75
N ALA A 27 2.65 -26.87 -3.63
CA ALA A 27 4.07 -27.19 -3.52
C ALA A 27 4.71 -26.40 -2.36
N ARG A 28 5.51 -27.08 -1.52
CA ARG A 28 6.21 -26.46 -0.37
C ARG A 28 7.01 -25.22 -0.76
N GLN A 29 7.60 -25.22 -1.96
CA GLN A 29 8.49 -24.17 -2.46
C GLN A 29 7.75 -22.84 -2.70
N VAL A 30 6.44 -22.86 -2.88
CA VAL A 30 5.61 -21.66 -3.06
C VAL A 30 5.28 -21.01 -1.71
N LEU A 31 5.40 -21.74 -0.60
CA LEU A 31 5.01 -21.28 0.73
C LEU A 31 6.17 -20.53 1.41
N THR A 32 6.04 -19.21 1.51
CA THR A 32 7.04 -18.36 2.17
C THR A 32 6.43 -17.56 3.33
N PRO A 33 7.18 -17.32 4.42
CA PRO A 33 6.73 -16.44 5.51
C PRO A 33 6.26 -15.06 5.01
N GLY A 34 5.26 -14.51 5.70
CA GLY A 34 4.62 -13.23 5.38
C GLY A 34 3.41 -13.34 4.43
N MET A 35 3.21 -14.49 3.77
CA MET A 35 2.03 -14.74 2.93
C MET A 35 0.73 -14.79 3.74
N ARG A 36 -0.36 -14.26 3.17
CA ARG A 36 -1.69 -14.34 3.80
C ARG A 36 -2.38 -15.64 3.43
N ILE A 37 -2.94 -16.31 4.42
CA ILE A 37 -3.60 -17.61 4.28
C ILE A 37 -4.97 -17.55 4.97
N ARG A 38 -6.01 -17.91 4.23
CA ARG A 38 -7.37 -18.05 4.77
C ARG A 38 -7.51 -19.39 5.45
N VAL A 39 -7.99 -19.38 6.69
CA VAL A 39 -8.16 -20.59 7.50
C VAL A 39 -9.46 -20.61 8.32
N PRO A 40 -10.01 -21.80 8.62
CA PRO A 40 -11.09 -21.93 9.59
C PRO A 40 -10.58 -21.72 11.02
N PHE A 41 -11.29 -20.92 11.81
CA PHE A 41 -10.99 -20.69 13.23
C PHE A 41 -12.27 -20.67 14.07
N GLY A 42 -12.51 -21.76 14.80
CA GLY A 42 -13.79 -21.98 15.46
C GLY A 42 -14.94 -22.09 14.46
N ARG A 43 -15.91 -21.15 14.55
CA ARG A 43 -17.09 -21.07 13.66
C ARG A 43 -16.94 -20.07 12.51
N ARG A 44 -15.83 -19.34 12.42
CA ARG A 44 -15.58 -18.31 11.40
C ARG A 44 -14.34 -18.64 10.57
N GLU A 45 -14.19 -17.98 9.43
CA GLU A 45 -12.91 -17.92 8.73
C GLU A 45 -12.12 -16.68 9.17
N MET A 46 -10.80 -16.77 9.12
CA MET A 46 -9.89 -15.65 9.38
C MET A 46 -8.74 -15.65 8.39
N ILE A 47 -8.13 -14.49 8.21
CA ILE A 47 -6.88 -14.34 7.46
C ILE A 47 -5.73 -14.37 8.45
N GLY A 48 -4.87 -15.37 8.31
CA GLY A 48 -3.61 -15.50 9.02
C GLY A 48 -2.44 -15.10 8.16
N VAL A 49 -1.30 -14.83 8.81
CA VAL A 49 -0.03 -14.64 8.13
C VAL A 49 0.86 -15.85 8.42
N LEU A 50 1.44 -16.44 7.36
CA LEU A 50 2.37 -17.55 7.47
C LEU A 50 3.65 -17.10 8.16
N VAL A 51 4.05 -17.78 9.23
CA VAL A 51 5.28 -17.49 9.96
C VAL A 51 6.35 -18.54 9.64
N GLU A 52 5.97 -19.82 9.65
CA GLU A 52 6.89 -20.93 9.42
C GLU A 52 6.22 -22.06 8.64
N VAL A 53 7.02 -22.80 7.86
CA VAL A 53 6.61 -24.03 7.17
C VAL A 53 7.38 -25.21 7.78
N CYS A 54 6.65 -26.09 8.46
CA CYS A 54 7.20 -27.18 9.26
C CYS A 54 6.83 -28.55 8.69
N GLU A 55 7.54 -29.59 9.11
CA GLU A 55 7.22 -31.00 8.79
C GLU A 55 6.56 -31.72 9.96
N GLN A 56 6.57 -31.12 11.15
CA GLN A 56 6.07 -31.71 12.39
C GLN A 56 5.25 -30.67 13.18
N SER A 57 4.24 -31.16 13.88
CA SER A 57 3.38 -30.39 14.77
C SER A 57 3.24 -31.14 16.09
N GLU A 58 3.13 -30.40 17.19
CA GLU A 58 2.74 -30.95 18.49
C GLU A 58 1.24 -31.27 18.54
N VAL A 59 0.46 -30.75 17.59
CA VAL A 59 -0.97 -31.03 17.45
C VAL A 59 -1.15 -32.35 16.69
N PRO A 60 -1.98 -33.29 17.20
CA PRO A 60 -2.29 -34.53 16.50
C PRO A 60 -2.81 -34.30 15.08
N ALA A 61 -2.33 -35.10 14.12
CA ALA A 61 -2.57 -34.91 12.69
C ALA A 61 -4.06 -35.00 12.29
N ASP A 62 -4.88 -35.69 13.07
CA ASP A 62 -6.34 -35.80 12.93
C ASP A 62 -7.09 -34.54 13.39
N LYS A 63 -6.47 -33.72 14.25
CA LYS A 63 -7.02 -32.45 14.74
C LYS A 63 -6.59 -31.24 13.90
N LEU A 64 -5.53 -31.38 13.10
CA LEU A 64 -5.07 -30.34 12.18
C LEU A 64 -6.07 -30.16 11.05
N LYS A 65 -6.67 -28.96 10.99
CA LYS A 65 -7.52 -28.56 9.87
C LYS A 65 -6.66 -28.12 8.67
N PRO A 66 -7.11 -28.35 7.43
CA PRO A 66 -6.48 -27.75 6.27
C PRO A 66 -6.73 -26.24 6.23
N ALA A 67 -5.75 -25.49 5.75
CA ALA A 67 -5.96 -24.11 5.34
C ALA A 67 -6.91 -24.05 4.13
N SER A 68 -7.79 -23.05 4.09
CA SER A 68 -8.80 -22.89 3.04
C SER A 68 -8.17 -22.43 1.72
N ALA A 69 -7.30 -21.41 1.76
CA ALA A 69 -6.67 -20.85 0.56
C ALA A 69 -5.40 -20.04 0.88
N LEU A 70 -4.41 -20.09 0.00
CA LEU A 70 -3.33 -19.09 -0.09
C LEU A 70 -3.86 -17.89 -0.87
N LEU A 71 -3.71 -16.68 -0.34
CA LEU A 71 -4.32 -15.47 -0.93
C LEU A 71 -3.36 -14.68 -1.82
N ASP A 72 -2.06 -14.81 -1.60
CA ASP A 72 -1.05 -14.05 -2.34
C ASP A 72 -0.03 -14.97 -3.00
N PRO A 73 0.38 -14.69 -4.25
CA PRO A 73 1.45 -15.43 -4.91
C PRO A 73 2.84 -15.13 -4.32
N VAL A 74 3.00 -13.97 -3.66
CA VAL A 74 4.22 -13.52 -3.00
C VAL A 74 3.82 -12.83 -1.68
N SER A 75 4.68 -12.90 -0.66
CA SER A 75 4.43 -12.17 0.59
C SER A 75 4.18 -10.67 0.33
N PRO A 76 3.04 -10.10 0.77
CA PRO A 76 2.81 -8.66 0.72
C PRO A 76 3.69 -7.89 1.70
N ILE A 77 4.26 -8.55 2.73
CA ILE A 77 5.10 -7.93 3.75
C ILE A 77 6.58 -8.27 3.45
N PRO A 78 7.44 -7.28 3.19
CA PRO A 78 8.86 -7.50 2.97
C PRO A 78 9.56 -8.11 4.20
N PRO A 79 10.66 -8.87 4.03
CA PRO A 79 11.36 -9.53 5.14
C PRO A 79 11.78 -8.59 6.28
N ALA A 80 12.23 -7.37 5.95
CA ALA A 80 12.65 -6.39 6.96
C ALA A 80 11.46 -5.93 7.83
N LEU A 81 10.33 -5.63 7.22
CA LEU A 81 9.10 -5.25 7.92
C LEU A 81 8.53 -6.44 8.72
N PHE A 82 8.61 -7.65 8.18
CA PHE A 82 8.21 -8.86 8.90
C PHE A 82 9.07 -9.06 10.16
N LYS A 83 10.39 -8.86 10.06
CA LYS A 83 11.32 -8.89 11.20
C LYS A 83 11.01 -7.80 12.22
N LEU A 84 10.66 -6.58 11.78
CA LEU A 84 10.20 -5.51 12.65
C LEU A 84 8.94 -5.96 13.42
N CYS A 85 7.92 -6.51 12.75
CA CYS A 85 6.71 -6.99 13.41
C CYS A 85 7.00 -8.11 14.44
N LEU A 86 7.92 -9.03 14.15
CA LEU A 86 8.36 -10.05 15.12
C LEU A 86 8.97 -9.39 16.37
N TRP A 87 9.91 -8.46 16.18
CA TRP A 87 10.53 -7.72 17.27
C TRP A 87 9.50 -6.91 18.06
N THR A 88 8.60 -6.20 17.38
CA THR A 88 7.54 -5.41 18.00
C THR A 88 6.63 -6.29 18.87
N ALA A 89 6.19 -7.44 18.36
CA ALA A 89 5.34 -8.36 19.12
C ALA A 89 6.06 -8.90 20.36
N GLN A 90 7.35 -9.21 20.24
CA GLN A 90 8.17 -9.69 21.35
C GLN A 90 8.39 -8.60 22.41
N TYR A 91 8.87 -7.43 21.99
CA TYR A 91 9.24 -6.31 22.86
C TYR A 91 8.02 -5.73 23.60
N TYR A 92 6.95 -5.42 22.87
CA TYR A 92 5.71 -4.90 23.45
C TYR A 92 4.80 -6.00 24.01
N GLN A 93 5.26 -7.24 24.04
CA GLN A 93 4.55 -8.38 24.61
C GLN A 93 3.12 -8.58 24.06
N HIS A 94 2.95 -8.34 22.76
CA HIS A 94 1.67 -8.39 22.09
C HIS A 94 1.51 -9.68 21.26
N SER A 95 0.28 -10.00 20.87
CA SER A 95 0.02 -11.07 19.90
C SER A 95 0.65 -10.72 18.55
N LEU A 96 1.44 -11.65 17.99
CA LEU A 96 2.06 -11.48 16.67
C LEU A 96 1.01 -11.33 15.56
N GLY A 97 -0.11 -12.03 15.64
CA GLY A 97 -1.16 -11.94 14.62
C GLY A 97 -1.83 -10.58 14.60
N ASP A 98 -2.06 -9.98 15.77
CA ASP A 98 -2.55 -8.60 15.86
C ASP A 98 -1.47 -7.60 15.43
N THR A 99 -0.19 -7.84 15.76
CA THR A 99 0.92 -6.97 15.33
C THR A 99 1.09 -6.98 13.80
N LEU A 100 1.06 -8.14 13.16
CA LEU A 100 1.12 -8.24 11.69
C LEU A 100 -0.11 -7.60 11.02
N SER A 101 -1.26 -7.58 11.71
CA SER A 101 -2.44 -6.87 11.23
C SER A 101 -2.25 -5.35 11.17
N TRP A 102 -1.33 -4.77 11.94
CA TRP A 102 -0.99 -3.34 11.83
C TRP A 102 -0.21 -3.02 10.53
N ALA A 103 0.48 -4.00 9.96
CA ALA A 103 1.19 -3.85 8.69
C ALA A 103 0.30 -4.04 7.45
N LEU A 104 -0.99 -4.37 7.64
CA LEU A 104 -1.92 -4.68 6.56
C LEU A 104 -3.13 -3.72 6.57
N PRO A 105 -3.47 -3.09 5.43
CA PRO A 105 -4.72 -2.36 5.27
C PRO A 105 -5.94 -3.23 5.59
N THR A 106 -7.04 -2.59 6.02
CA THR A 106 -8.30 -3.27 6.38
C THR A 106 -8.77 -4.25 5.32
N LEU A 107 -8.73 -3.86 4.05
CA LEU A 107 -9.17 -4.72 2.94
C LEU A 107 -8.27 -5.96 2.76
N LEU A 108 -6.96 -5.83 3.01
CA LEU A 108 -6.08 -7.00 3.02
C LEU A 108 -6.37 -7.92 4.22
N ARG A 109 -6.73 -7.35 5.37
CA ARG A 109 -7.17 -8.14 6.55
C ARG A 109 -8.48 -8.88 6.29
N GLN A 110 -9.33 -8.36 5.40
CA GLN A 110 -10.56 -9.00 4.93
C GLN A 110 -10.34 -10.01 3.79
N GLY A 111 -9.11 -10.12 3.28
CA GLY A 111 -8.73 -11.11 2.28
C GLY A 111 -8.88 -10.65 0.84
N GLU A 112 -8.97 -9.33 0.58
CA GLU A 112 -8.82 -8.81 -0.79
C GLU A 112 -7.40 -9.08 -1.32
N PRO A 113 -7.23 -9.31 -2.64
CA PRO A 113 -5.90 -9.50 -3.24
C PRO A 113 -4.98 -8.29 -3.02
N ALA A 114 -3.68 -8.54 -2.77
CA ALA A 114 -2.68 -7.50 -2.64
C ALA A 114 -2.13 -7.08 -4.02
N GLU A 115 -3.03 -6.78 -4.94
CA GLU A 115 -2.71 -6.39 -6.31
C GLU A 115 -3.18 -4.96 -6.58
N MET A 116 -2.32 -4.17 -7.23
CA MET A 116 -2.71 -2.85 -7.74
C MET A 116 -3.98 -2.96 -8.58
N ARG A 117 -4.88 -2.00 -8.38
CA ARG A 117 -6.15 -2.00 -9.07
C ARG A 117 -5.89 -1.92 -10.57
N GLN A 118 -6.41 -2.91 -11.28
CA GLN A 118 -6.48 -2.85 -12.73
C GLN A 118 -7.68 -1.95 -13.06
N GLU A 119 -7.42 -0.81 -13.69
CA GLU A 119 -8.49 0.08 -14.12
C GLU A 119 -9.07 -0.45 -15.43
N ARG A 120 -10.40 -0.55 -15.45
CA ARG A 120 -11.15 -1.03 -16.61
C ARG A 120 -11.51 0.15 -17.48
N PHE A 121 -11.11 0.13 -18.74
CA PHE A 121 -11.49 1.12 -19.73
C PHE A 121 -12.45 0.50 -20.74
N TRP A 122 -13.56 1.18 -20.97
CA TRP A 122 -14.53 0.83 -21.99
C TRP A 122 -14.17 1.54 -23.28
N HIS A 123 -14.04 0.79 -24.36
CA HIS A 123 -13.73 1.29 -25.69
C HIS A 123 -14.80 0.88 -26.68
N VAL A 124 -15.00 1.68 -27.72
CA VAL A 124 -15.67 1.20 -28.93
C VAL A 124 -14.81 0.10 -29.55
N ALA A 125 -15.41 -1.04 -29.88
CA ALA A 125 -14.68 -2.15 -30.48
C ALA A 125 -14.18 -1.76 -31.89
N PRO A 126 -12.99 -2.24 -32.32
CA PRO A 126 -12.49 -1.99 -33.66
C PRO A 126 -13.52 -2.41 -34.72
N GLY A 127 -13.90 -1.49 -35.61
CA GLY A 127 -14.89 -1.75 -36.67
C GLY A 127 -16.36 -1.65 -36.25
N ALA A 128 -16.66 -1.36 -34.97
CA ALA A 128 -18.03 -1.07 -34.55
C ALA A 128 -18.55 0.23 -35.18
N ARG A 129 -19.78 0.19 -35.70
CA ARG A 129 -20.45 1.35 -36.30
C ARG A 129 -21.40 1.98 -35.28
N LEU A 130 -21.43 3.30 -35.22
CA LEU A 130 -22.35 4.05 -34.33
C LEU A 130 -23.83 3.78 -34.63
N GLU A 131 -24.12 3.36 -35.86
CA GLU A 131 -25.45 3.05 -36.37
C GLU A 131 -25.59 1.53 -36.60
N ASP A 132 -25.10 0.71 -35.66
CA ASP A 132 -25.20 -0.73 -35.78
C ASP A 132 -26.66 -1.23 -35.67
N PRO A 133 -27.13 -2.09 -36.59
CA PRO A 133 -28.51 -2.58 -36.59
C PRO A 133 -28.88 -3.34 -35.31
N ARG A 134 -27.90 -3.98 -34.64
CA ARG A 134 -28.11 -4.71 -33.38
C ARG A 134 -28.54 -3.81 -32.22
N ILE A 135 -28.36 -2.49 -32.35
CA ILE A 135 -28.76 -1.50 -31.34
C ILE A 135 -29.78 -0.49 -31.86
N ALA A 136 -30.33 -0.69 -33.06
CA ALA A 136 -31.28 0.24 -33.69
C ALA A 136 -32.49 0.57 -32.79
N ARG A 137 -33.00 -0.44 -32.06
CA ARG A 137 -34.13 -0.31 -31.12
C ARG A 137 -33.72 -0.06 -29.66
N ALA A 138 -32.44 0.16 -29.39
CA ALA A 138 -31.88 0.32 -28.05
C ALA A 138 -31.26 1.72 -27.89
N PRO A 139 -32.07 2.77 -27.67
CA PRO A 139 -31.58 4.17 -27.63
C PRO A 139 -30.47 4.38 -26.60
N ARG A 140 -30.60 3.80 -25.40
CA ARG A 140 -29.58 3.87 -24.34
C ARG A 140 -28.25 3.21 -24.74
N GLN A 141 -28.27 2.15 -25.55
CA GLN A 141 -27.04 1.51 -26.05
C GLN A 141 -26.40 2.34 -27.17
N ARG A 142 -27.21 2.97 -28.03
CA ARG A 142 -26.72 3.90 -29.05
C ARG A 142 -26.06 5.12 -28.43
N ASP A 143 -26.69 5.72 -27.43
CA ASP A 143 -26.14 6.88 -26.73
C ASP A 143 -24.85 6.51 -26.01
N ALA A 144 -24.81 5.35 -25.31
CA ALA A 144 -23.59 4.87 -24.68
C ALA A 144 -22.45 4.64 -25.68
N LEU A 145 -22.73 4.02 -26.84
CA LEU A 145 -21.74 3.79 -27.88
C LEU A 145 -21.23 5.11 -28.48
N LYS A 146 -22.12 6.09 -28.71
CA LYS A 146 -21.75 7.44 -29.17
C LYS A 146 -20.88 8.18 -28.16
N THR A 147 -21.23 8.15 -26.88
CA THR A 147 -20.42 8.76 -25.81
C THR A 147 -19.05 8.11 -25.74
N LEU A 148 -18.95 6.77 -25.76
CA LEU A 148 -17.64 6.09 -25.79
C LEU A 148 -16.81 6.48 -27.01
N ALA A 149 -17.44 6.66 -28.18
CA ALA A 149 -16.74 7.05 -29.41
C ALA A 149 -16.10 8.44 -29.35
N GLN A 150 -16.59 9.33 -28.46
CA GLN A 150 -16.01 10.64 -28.22
C GLN A 150 -14.72 10.57 -27.37
N HIS A 151 -14.40 9.40 -26.81
CA HIS A 151 -13.22 9.18 -25.96
C HIS A 151 -12.30 8.11 -26.60
N PRO A 152 -11.40 8.49 -27.53
CA PRO A 152 -10.53 7.54 -28.22
C PRO A 152 -9.64 6.71 -27.29
N HIS A 153 -9.24 7.28 -26.14
CA HIS A 153 -8.44 6.62 -25.11
C HIS A 153 -9.24 5.71 -24.17
N GLY A 154 -10.54 5.56 -24.43
CA GLY A 154 -11.48 4.80 -23.61
C GLY A 154 -12.02 5.60 -22.43
N VAL A 155 -13.10 5.09 -21.84
CA VAL A 155 -13.71 5.65 -20.64
C VAL A 155 -13.44 4.74 -19.45
N ALA A 156 -12.79 5.27 -18.43
CA ALA A 156 -12.57 4.54 -17.18
C ALA A 156 -13.91 4.15 -16.53
N HIS A 157 -13.98 2.93 -15.99
CA HIS A 157 -15.18 2.41 -15.33
C HIS A 157 -15.61 3.27 -14.14
N SER A 158 -14.66 3.96 -13.48
CA SER A 158 -14.90 4.92 -12.40
C SER A 158 -15.66 6.19 -12.87
N LEU A 159 -15.56 6.55 -14.15
CA LEU A 159 -16.13 7.77 -14.73
C LEU A 159 -17.50 7.56 -15.38
N LEU A 160 -18.00 6.32 -15.45
CA LEU A 160 -19.28 6.01 -16.10
C LEU A 160 -20.43 6.86 -15.56
N GLY A 161 -20.53 7.01 -14.23
CA GLY A 161 -21.56 7.82 -13.61
C GLY A 161 -21.50 9.30 -13.99
N LYS A 162 -20.29 9.87 -14.14
CA LYS A 162 -20.11 11.28 -14.55
C LYS A 162 -20.51 11.52 -16.01
N LEU A 163 -20.41 10.48 -16.85
CA LEU A 163 -20.77 10.52 -18.26
C LEU A 163 -22.20 10.00 -18.53
N ASN A 164 -23.00 9.78 -17.47
CA ASN A 164 -24.34 9.19 -17.55
C ASN A 164 -24.38 7.84 -18.30
N LEU A 165 -23.29 7.08 -18.23
CA LEU A 165 -23.19 5.74 -18.78
C LEU A 165 -23.59 4.72 -17.71
N ASN A 166 -24.48 3.78 -18.08
CA ASN A 166 -24.83 2.65 -17.22
C ASN A 166 -24.02 1.41 -17.58
N LYS A 167 -23.52 0.70 -16.56
CA LYS A 167 -22.81 -0.57 -16.69
C LYS A 167 -23.64 -1.62 -17.44
N ASP A 168 -24.94 -1.77 -17.14
CA ASP A 168 -25.77 -2.79 -17.81
C ASP A 168 -25.85 -2.58 -19.33
N SER A 169 -25.90 -1.32 -19.78
CA SER A 169 -25.87 -0.99 -21.21
C SER A 169 -24.54 -1.37 -21.85
N LEU A 170 -23.42 -1.20 -21.12
CA LEU A 170 -22.09 -1.55 -21.59
C LEU A 170 -21.85 -3.05 -21.61
N ASP A 171 -22.33 -3.79 -20.60
CA ASP A 171 -22.28 -5.25 -20.57
C ASP A 171 -23.07 -5.85 -21.76
N LEU A 172 -24.24 -5.28 -22.09
CA LEU A 172 -25.02 -5.68 -23.28
C LEU A 172 -24.33 -5.32 -24.60
N LEU A 173 -23.65 -4.18 -24.67
CA LEU A 173 -22.84 -3.80 -25.84
C LEU A 173 -21.61 -4.71 -25.99
N LEU A 174 -21.01 -5.15 -24.88
CA LEU A 174 -19.86 -6.05 -24.85
C LEU A 174 -20.25 -7.43 -25.36
N ALA A 175 -21.41 -7.94 -24.92
CA ALA A 175 -21.98 -9.18 -25.43
C ALA A 175 -22.32 -9.13 -26.93
N LYS A 176 -22.52 -7.92 -27.47
CA LYS A 176 -22.72 -7.66 -28.91
C LYS A 176 -21.41 -7.35 -29.65
N GLU A 177 -20.27 -7.42 -28.98
CA GLU A 177 -18.94 -7.10 -29.54
C GLU A 177 -18.86 -5.67 -30.12
N LEU A 178 -19.68 -4.75 -29.62
CA LEU A 178 -19.69 -3.34 -30.04
C LEU A 178 -18.79 -2.45 -29.18
N VAL A 179 -18.49 -2.92 -27.98
CA VAL A 179 -17.50 -2.34 -27.10
C VAL A 179 -16.54 -3.43 -26.65
N GLN A 180 -15.37 -3.04 -26.20
CA GLN A 180 -14.40 -3.92 -25.58
C GLN A 180 -13.99 -3.35 -24.22
N LEU A 181 -13.61 -4.25 -23.32
CA LEU A 181 -13.10 -3.91 -22.01
C LEU A 181 -11.59 -4.08 -22.01
N GLU A 182 -10.86 -2.98 -22.00
CA GLU A 182 -9.42 -3.00 -21.78
C GLU A 182 -9.16 -2.95 -20.28
N VAL A 183 -8.33 -3.86 -19.79
CA VAL A 183 -7.92 -3.89 -18.38
C VAL A 183 -6.50 -3.35 -18.32
N ARG A 184 -6.37 -2.07 -17.95
CA ARG A 184 -5.08 -1.41 -17.81
C ARG A 184 -4.57 -1.61 -16.40
N ARG A 185 -3.36 -2.16 -16.28
CA ARG A 185 -2.55 -1.91 -15.09
C ARG A 185 -2.12 -0.46 -15.17
N HIS A 186 -2.32 0.28 -14.09
CA HIS A 186 -1.68 1.59 -13.98
C HIS A 186 -0.18 1.34 -14.01
N LEU A 187 0.44 1.55 -15.17
CA LEU A 187 1.88 1.61 -15.25
C LEU A 187 2.29 2.91 -14.57
N PRO A 188 3.38 2.93 -13.79
CA PRO A 188 3.98 4.17 -13.33
C PRO A 188 4.01 5.16 -14.48
N ALA A 189 3.46 6.36 -14.28
CA ALA A 189 3.81 7.47 -15.14
C ALA A 189 5.35 7.54 -15.23
N HIS A 190 5.87 7.89 -16.41
CA HIS A 190 7.31 8.01 -16.61
C HIS A 190 7.94 8.81 -15.47
N ARG A 191 9.07 8.31 -14.92
CA ARG A 191 9.83 9.01 -13.89
C ARG A 191 10.06 10.45 -14.34
N HIS A 192 9.78 11.39 -13.44
CA HIS A 192 9.94 12.81 -13.73
C HIS A 192 11.42 13.10 -14.06
N GLU A 193 11.67 13.79 -15.19
CA GLU A 193 13.03 14.27 -15.53
C GLU A 193 13.56 15.25 -14.47
N HIS A 194 12.64 15.94 -13.79
CA HIS A 194 12.92 16.86 -12.69
C HIS A 194 11.96 16.63 -11.52
N TRP A 195 12.52 16.40 -10.33
CA TRP A 195 11.77 16.12 -9.09
C TRP A 195 11.12 17.35 -8.45
N LEU A 196 11.59 18.54 -8.79
CA LEU A 196 11.12 19.79 -8.18
C LEU A 196 10.12 20.51 -9.08
N ALA A 197 8.98 20.89 -8.51
CA ALA A 197 8.01 21.81 -9.12
C ALA A 197 8.29 23.27 -8.73
N GLN A 198 8.95 23.48 -7.58
CA GLN A 198 9.45 24.79 -7.13
C GLN A 198 10.93 24.70 -6.81
N PRO A 199 11.72 25.77 -7.08
CA PRO A 199 13.14 25.79 -6.75
C PRO A 199 13.36 25.69 -5.24
N GLU A 200 14.53 25.17 -4.87
CA GLU A 200 14.98 25.14 -3.49
C GLU A 200 15.19 26.55 -2.95
N LEU A 201 14.95 26.72 -1.65
CA LEU A 201 15.33 27.95 -0.97
C LEU A 201 16.82 27.86 -0.59
N PRO A 202 17.57 28.96 -0.66
CA PRO A 202 18.96 28.97 -0.23
C PRO A 202 19.04 28.64 1.27
N LEU A 203 19.78 27.58 1.60
CA LEU A 203 20.08 27.25 3.00
C LEU A 203 21.05 28.27 3.58
N ASN A 204 20.79 28.71 4.81
CA ASN A 204 21.78 29.44 5.61
C ASN A 204 22.91 28.49 6.07
N ASP A 205 23.93 29.03 6.75
CA ASP A 205 25.12 28.26 7.13
C ASP A 205 24.78 27.07 8.05
N GLU A 206 23.94 27.28 9.07
CA GLU A 206 23.52 26.21 10.01
C GLU A 206 22.69 25.11 9.33
N GLN A 207 21.77 25.51 8.44
CA GLN A 207 20.96 24.58 7.67
C GLN A 207 21.80 23.77 6.69
N ARG A 208 22.80 24.41 6.07
CA ARG A 208 23.74 23.76 5.16
C ARG A 208 24.60 22.75 5.88
N GLU A 209 25.15 23.10 7.04
CA GLU A 209 25.90 22.17 7.88
C GLU A 209 25.04 20.94 8.26
N ALA A 210 23.80 21.16 8.70
CA ALA A 210 22.88 20.08 9.01
C ALA A 210 22.55 19.20 7.79
N PHE A 211 22.28 19.82 6.63
CA PHE A 211 22.03 19.11 5.38
C PHE A 211 23.23 18.25 4.98
N ASP A 212 24.44 18.82 4.98
CA ASP A 212 25.66 18.13 4.59
C ASP A 212 25.96 16.95 5.53
N ALA A 213 25.81 17.14 6.85
CA ALA A 213 26.01 16.07 7.82
C ALA A 213 25.06 14.88 7.62
N VAL A 214 23.78 15.13 7.32
CA VAL A 214 22.83 14.05 7.03
C VAL A 214 23.13 13.40 5.68
N ARG A 215 23.49 14.20 4.67
CA ARG A 215 23.83 13.71 3.33
C ARG A 215 25.06 12.81 3.34
N GLU A 216 26.08 13.11 4.14
CA GLU A 216 27.27 12.26 4.30
C GLU A 216 26.93 10.87 4.87
N GLY A 217 25.86 10.76 5.65
CA GLY A 217 25.36 9.48 6.16
C GLY A 217 24.64 8.62 5.12
N PHE A 218 24.36 9.15 3.92
CA PHE A 218 23.62 8.41 2.89
C PHE A 218 24.41 7.18 2.44
N GLY A 219 23.70 6.05 2.29
CA GLY A 219 24.28 4.76 1.94
C GLY A 219 24.51 3.84 3.15
N GLY A 220 24.48 4.38 4.36
CA GLY A 220 24.45 3.63 5.63
C GLY A 220 23.21 3.93 6.47
N PHE A 221 23.14 3.32 7.66
CA PHE A 221 22.20 3.74 8.69
C PHE A 221 22.80 4.90 9.49
N GLY A 222 22.08 6.01 9.59
CA GLY A 222 22.41 7.15 10.45
C GLY A 222 21.15 7.70 11.10
N ALA A 223 21.24 8.09 12.37
CA ALA A 223 20.16 8.69 13.12
C ALA A 223 20.60 10.08 13.57
N PHE A 224 19.83 11.11 13.20
CA PHE A 224 20.18 12.51 13.41
C PHE A 224 19.02 13.23 14.08
N LEU A 225 19.36 14.11 15.03
CA LEU A 225 18.40 15.02 15.63
C LEU A 225 18.57 16.41 14.98
N LEU A 226 17.61 16.82 14.17
CA LEU A 226 17.56 18.18 13.63
C LEU A 226 16.84 19.10 14.62
N ALA A 227 17.58 19.63 15.59
CA ALA A 227 17.04 20.51 16.61
C ALA A 227 16.92 21.96 16.10
N GLY A 228 15.74 22.55 16.27
CA GLY A 228 15.50 23.95 15.89
C GLY A 228 14.11 24.41 16.31
N VAL A 229 14.00 25.68 16.69
CA VAL A 229 12.70 26.30 17.03
C VAL A 229 11.78 26.37 15.81
N THR A 230 10.48 26.55 16.01
CA THR A 230 9.54 26.78 14.92
C THR A 230 9.98 28.00 14.09
N GLY A 231 9.94 27.87 12.77
CA GLY A 231 10.38 28.94 11.86
C GLY A 231 11.88 29.00 11.59
N SER A 232 12.72 28.17 12.25
CA SER A 232 14.17 28.09 11.94
C SER A 232 14.48 27.46 10.57
N GLY A 233 13.46 26.97 9.86
CA GLY A 233 13.61 26.38 8.54
C GLY A 233 14.06 24.91 8.54
N LYS A 234 13.83 24.15 9.63
CA LYS A 234 13.97 22.67 9.63
C LYS A 234 13.28 22.03 8.42
N THR A 235 12.11 22.60 8.10
CA THR A 235 11.29 22.18 6.98
C THR A 235 11.96 22.40 5.62
N GLU A 236 12.92 23.31 5.47
CA GLU A 236 13.63 23.41 4.19
C GLU A 236 14.68 22.30 4.07
N VAL A 237 15.43 22.04 5.15
CA VAL A 237 16.50 21.03 5.19
C VAL A 237 15.96 19.65 4.80
N TYR A 238 14.86 19.20 5.41
CA TYR A 238 14.32 17.88 5.10
C TYR A 238 13.70 17.76 3.69
N LEU A 239 13.24 18.86 3.06
CA LEU A 239 12.74 18.86 1.68
C LEU A 239 13.90 18.68 0.70
N GLN A 240 15.04 19.33 0.94
CA GLN A 240 16.23 19.14 0.12
C GLN A 240 16.81 17.73 0.29
N LEU A 241 16.79 17.17 1.51
CA LEU A 241 17.20 15.78 1.76
C LEU A 241 16.28 14.76 1.05
N ILE A 242 14.98 15.05 1.00
CA ILE A 242 14.03 14.24 0.22
C ILE A 242 14.39 14.30 -1.27
N ARG A 243 14.68 15.48 -1.84
CA ARG A 243 15.12 15.58 -3.25
C ARG A 243 16.32 14.67 -3.53
N GLU A 244 17.39 14.76 -2.73
CA GLU A 244 18.58 13.91 -2.87
C GLU A 244 18.22 12.41 -2.81
N THR A 245 17.28 12.05 -1.93
CA THR A 245 16.76 10.68 -1.82
C THR A 245 16.05 10.23 -3.09
N LEU A 246 15.22 11.10 -3.67
CA LEU A 246 14.49 10.83 -4.91
C LEU A 246 15.43 10.74 -6.12
N GLU A 247 16.46 11.60 -6.18
CA GLU A 247 17.50 11.54 -7.23
C GLU A 247 18.32 10.26 -7.19
N ALA A 248 18.57 9.72 -5.99
CA ALA A 248 19.14 8.39 -5.81
C ALA A 248 18.18 7.24 -6.19
N GLY A 249 16.98 7.54 -6.66
CA GLY A 249 15.96 6.57 -7.06
C GLY A 249 15.32 5.83 -5.89
N LYS A 250 15.35 6.42 -4.68
CA LYS A 250 14.78 5.87 -3.46
C LYS A 250 13.51 6.61 -3.04
N GLN A 251 12.75 6.01 -2.13
CA GLN A 251 11.51 6.55 -1.58
C GLN A 251 11.78 7.21 -0.22
N ALA A 252 10.99 8.24 0.11
CA ALA A 252 11.01 8.89 1.41
C ALA A 252 9.70 8.63 2.19
N LEU A 253 9.81 8.36 3.49
CA LEU A 253 8.68 8.28 4.42
C LEU A 253 8.72 9.45 5.40
N VAL A 254 7.61 10.17 5.55
CA VAL A 254 7.49 11.32 6.45
C VAL A 254 6.29 11.11 7.38
N PRO A 255 6.49 10.48 8.55
CA PRO A 255 5.46 10.44 9.59
C PRO A 255 5.32 11.82 10.22
N ILE A 256 4.09 12.36 10.23
CA ILE A 256 3.73 13.67 10.79
C ILE A 256 2.65 13.44 11.85
N PRO A 257 2.65 14.17 12.98
CA PRO A 257 1.58 14.08 13.97
C PRO A 257 0.20 14.33 13.33
N GLU A 258 -0.82 13.61 13.79
CA GLU A 258 -2.15 13.63 13.15
C GLU A 258 -2.77 15.04 13.10
N ILE A 259 -2.52 15.86 14.13
CA ILE A 259 -3.00 17.25 14.21
C ILE A 259 -2.27 18.16 13.20
N ASN A 260 -1.01 17.85 12.88
CA ASN A 260 -0.16 18.64 12.00
C ASN A 260 -0.27 18.21 10.53
N LEU A 261 -0.91 17.07 10.25
CA LEU A 261 -1.21 16.58 8.91
C LEU A 261 -2.44 17.30 8.32
N GLY A 262 -2.36 18.63 8.23
CA GLY A 262 -3.36 19.47 7.62
C GLY A 262 -3.13 19.73 6.12
N PRO A 263 -4.12 20.30 5.41
CA PRO A 263 -3.99 20.63 3.99
C PRO A 263 -2.80 21.55 3.67
N GLN A 264 -2.40 22.42 4.60
CA GLN A 264 -1.25 23.32 4.40
C GLN A 264 0.07 22.55 4.33
N THR A 265 0.28 21.59 5.24
CA THR A 265 1.46 20.72 5.26
C THR A 265 1.53 19.93 3.97
N LEU A 266 0.42 19.31 3.57
CA LEU A 266 0.34 18.56 2.32
C LEU A 266 0.61 19.43 1.08
N ALA A 267 -0.05 20.59 0.98
CA ALA A 267 0.13 21.51 -0.13
C ALA A 267 1.60 21.94 -0.28
N ARG A 268 2.35 22.03 0.82
CA ARG A 268 3.78 22.34 0.76
C ARG A 268 4.59 21.27 0.03
N PHE A 269 4.32 19.99 0.29
CA PHE A 269 4.97 18.89 -0.41
C PHE A 269 4.53 18.83 -1.88
N GLU A 270 3.23 18.96 -2.15
CA GLU A 270 2.68 18.95 -3.50
C GLU A 270 3.18 20.12 -4.36
N GLN A 271 3.36 21.30 -3.76
CA GLN A 271 3.94 22.46 -4.43
C GLN A 271 5.44 22.34 -4.65
N ARG A 272 6.16 21.67 -3.73
CA ARG A 272 7.62 21.52 -3.84
C ARG A 272 8.00 20.46 -4.87
N PHE A 273 7.33 19.31 -4.87
CA PHE A 273 7.75 18.15 -5.64
C PHE A 273 6.82 17.85 -6.81
N ASN A 274 7.43 17.63 -7.97
CA ASN A 274 6.81 16.92 -9.08
C ASN A 274 7.02 15.42 -8.84
N ALA A 275 6.43 14.90 -7.78
CA ALA A 275 6.60 13.51 -7.33
C ALA A 275 5.26 12.92 -6.94
N ARG A 276 5.15 11.59 -6.98
CA ARG A 276 3.92 10.87 -6.63
C ARG A 276 3.87 10.72 -5.12
N ILE A 277 2.93 11.42 -4.48
CA ILE A 277 2.78 11.44 -3.03
C ILE A 277 1.64 10.50 -2.62
N ALA A 278 1.92 9.55 -1.74
CA ALA A 278 0.92 8.67 -1.13
C ALA A 278 0.58 9.12 0.29
N LEU A 279 -0.72 9.16 0.61
CA LEU A 279 -1.23 9.62 1.90
C LEU A 279 -1.80 8.47 2.73
N LEU A 280 -1.34 8.37 3.99
CA LEU A 280 -1.72 7.31 4.91
C LEU A 280 -2.11 7.87 6.27
N HIS A 281 -3.39 8.24 6.41
CA HIS A 281 -3.96 8.77 7.65
C HIS A 281 -5.38 8.26 7.93
N SER A 282 -5.95 8.65 9.05
CA SER A 282 -7.28 8.21 9.52
C SER A 282 -8.42 8.63 8.58
N ALA A 283 -8.33 9.83 8.01
CA ALA A 283 -9.37 10.40 7.14
C ALA A 283 -9.42 9.86 5.68
N VAL A 284 -8.45 9.06 5.21
CA VAL A 284 -8.59 8.37 3.92
C VAL A 284 -9.46 7.12 4.05
N SER A 285 -10.22 6.79 3.00
CA SER A 285 -11.02 5.57 2.97
C SER A 285 -10.16 4.30 2.99
N ASP A 286 -10.74 3.16 3.40
CA ASP A 286 -10.03 1.87 3.39
C ASP A 286 -9.48 1.49 2.01
N ARG A 287 -10.16 1.92 0.92
CA ARG A 287 -9.72 1.69 -0.45
C ARG A 287 -8.53 2.58 -0.81
N GLU A 288 -8.63 3.89 -0.58
CA GLU A 288 -7.53 4.83 -0.83
C GLU A 288 -6.29 4.43 -0.02
N ARG A 289 -6.46 3.98 1.22
CA ARG A 289 -5.38 3.47 2.05
C ARG A 289 -4.73 2.22 1.46
N LEU A 290 -5.52 1.28 0.92
CA LEU A 290 -4.97 0.11 0.23
C LEU A 290 -4.20 0.53 -1.02
N ASP A 291 -4.76 1.42 -1.84
CA ASP A 291 -4.14 1.88 -3.08
C ASP A 291 -2.81 2.61 -2.79
N ALA A 292 -2.78 3.49 -1.77
CA ALA A 292 -1.56 4.15 -1.30
C ALA A 292 -0.52 3.17 -0.74
N TRP A 293 -0.95 2.16 0.03
CA TRP A 293 -0.08 1.12 0.57
C TRP A 293 0.55 0.27 -0.53
N LEU A 294 -0.24 -0.10 -1.55
CA LEU A 294 0.26 -0.84 -2.73
C LEU A 294 1.21 0.03 -3.56
N ALA A 295 0.90 1.31 -3.72
CA ALA A 295 1.76 2.24 -4.43
C ALA A 295 3.13 2.38 -3.75
N ALA A 296 3.16 2.49 -2.44
CA ALA A 296 4.42 2.50 -1.67
C ALA A 296 5.20 1.19 -1.85
N ARG A 297 4.53 0.03 -1.70
CA ARG A 297 5.13 -1.30 -1.85
C ARG A 297 5.77 -1.51 -3.21
N ASP A 298 5.09 -1.08 -4.27
CA ASP A 298 5.44 -1.38 -5.66
C ASP A 298 6.37 -0.31 -6.27
N GLY A 299 6.67 0.77 -5.53
CA GLY A 299 7.51 1.89 -5.95
C GLY A 299 6.79 2.91 -6.84
N GLU A 300 5.47 2.93 -6.77
CA GLU A 300 4.60 3.88 -7.47
C GLU A 300 4.38 5.19 -6.70
N ALA A 301 4.65 5.18 -5.39
CA ALA A 301 4.76 6.38 -4.59
C ALA A 301 6.24 6.72 -4.39
N ASP A 302 6.61 7.98 -4.61
CA ASP A 302 7.97 8.47 -4.41
C ASP A 302 8.14 8.99 -2.98
N ILE A 303 7.11 9.66 -2.46
CA ILE A 303 7.03 10.16 -1.08
C ILE A 303 5.79 9.57 -0.41
N ILE A 304 5.95 9.04 0.80
CA ILE A 304 4.86 8.56 1.64
C ILE A 304 4.73 9.51 2.81
N ILE A 305 3.55 10.11 2.97
CA ILE A 305 3.24 10.99 4.11
C ILE A 305 2.10 10.36 4.88
N GLY A 306 2.22 10.28 6.19
CA GLY A 306 1.16 9.72 7.01
C GLY A 306 1.35 9.97 8.49
N THR A 307 0.49 9.35 9.29
CA THR A 307 0.60 9.43 10.75
C THR A 307 1.40 8.25 11.29
N ARG A 308 1.33 8.00 12.60
CA ARG A 308 1.97 6.89 13.32
C ARG A 308 1.92 5.53 12.59
N SER A 309 0.77 5.18 12.02
CA SER A 309 0.58 3.87 11.36
C SER A 309 1.33 3.71 10.05
N ALA A 310 1.75 4.82 9.41
CA ALA A 310 2.46 4.77 8.14
C ALA A 310 3.84 4.09 8.25
N LEU A 311 4.40 3.98 9.46
CA LEU A 311 5.63 3.25 9.73
C LEU A 311 5.60 1.80 9.22
N PHE A 312 4.44 1.14 9.28
CA PHE A 312 4.30 -0.24 8.82
C PHE A 312 3.99 -0.36 7.32
N THR A 313 4.18 0.71 6.56
CA THR A 313 3.98 0.70 5.11
C THR A 313 5.23 0.14 4.45
N PRO A 314 5.13 -0.92 3.63
CA PRO A 314 6.27 -1.38 2.86
C PRO A 314 6.67 -0.35 1.81
N MET A 315 7.97 -0.21 1.62
CA MET A 315 8.57 0.57 0.54
C MET A 315 9.41 -0.36 -0.32
N LYS A 316 9.37 -0.20 -1.64
CA LYS A 316 10.21 -0.96 -2.58
C LYS A 316 11.69 -0.64 -2.42
N THR A 317 11.99 0.64 -2.28
CA THR A 317 13.36 1.17 -2.22
C THR A 317 13.43 2.27 -1.16
N PRO A 318 13.29 1.96 0.13
CA PRO A 318 13.38 2.96 1.20
C PRO A 318 14.74 3.65 1.19
N GLY A 319 14.76 4.98 1.32
CA GLY A 319 15.98 5.77 1.34
C GLY A 319 16.10 6.72 2.52
N LEU A 320 14.99 7.34 2.93
CA LEU A 320 14.97 8.31 4.01
C LEU A 320 13.66 8.19 4.80
N ILE A 321 13.76 8.27 6.13
CA ILE A 321 12.59 8.38 7.02
C ILE A 321 12.79 9.64 7.85
N ILE A 322 11.81 10.55 7.83
CA ILE A 322 11.86 11.76 8.64
C ILE A 322 10.63 11.83 9.53
N ILE A 323 10.85 11.79 10.84
CA ILE A 323 9.80 11.93 11.84
C ILE A 323 9.74 13.41 12.23
N ASP A 324 8.68 14.10 11.79
CA ASP A 324 8.50 15.51 12.10
C ASP A 324 7.95 15.68 13.53
N GLU A 325 8.35 16.74 14.24
CA GLU A 325 7.89 16.98 15.62
C GLU A 325 8.01 15.72 16.53
N GLU A 326 9.18 15.07 16.54
CA GLU A 326 9.39 13.73 17.16
C GLU A 326 8.99 13.62 18.64
N HIS A 327 8.96 14.74 19.36
CA HIS A 327 8.56 14.83 20.76
C HIS A 327 7.05 14.70 20.98
N ASP A 328 6.25 14.75 19.92
CA ASP A 328 4.79 14.70 20.00
C ASP A 328 4.29 13.34 20.53
N GLY A 329 3.48 13.38 21.58
CA GLY A 329 2.96 12.19 22.25
C GLY A 329 2.06 11.31 21.37
N SER A 330 1.57 11.83 20.23
CA SER A 330 0.77 11.07 19.27
C SER A 330 1.56 9.95 18.58
N TYR A 331 2.90 9.95 18.62
CA TYR A 331 3.68 8.80 18.16
C TYR A 331 3.55 7.56 19.06
N LYS A 332 2.97 7.68 20.26
CA LYS A 332 2.64 6.56 21.14
C LYS A 332 1.20 6.08 20.93
N GLN A 333 1.03 4.84 20.46
CA GLN A 333 -0.28 4.18 20.42
C GLN A 333 -0.74 3.85 21.86
N GLN A 334 -1.95 4.28 22.23
CA GLN A 334 -2.50 4.10 23.58
C GLN A 334 -3.38 2.85 23.71
N GLU A 335 -3.95 2.36 22.62
CA GLU A 335 -4.89 1.23 22.60
C GLU A 335 -4.38 0.06 21.75
N GLY A 336 -4.67 -1.17 22.19
CA GLY A 336 -4.23 -2.39 21.52
C GLY A 336 -2.71 -2.56 21.58
N LEU A 337 -2.04 -2.63 20.43
CA LEU A 337 -0.58 -2.68 20.33
C LEU A 337 0.01 -1.33 20.72
N ARG A 338 0.43 -1.16 21.97
CA ARG A 338 0.96 0.12 22.48
C ARG A 338 2.39 0.42 22.05
N TYR A 339 2.67 0.43 20.75
CA TYR A 339 4.00 0.76 20.21
C TYR A 339 4.28 2.26 20.19
N HIS A 340 5.56 2.63 20.12
CA HIS A 340 6.02 4.01 19.89
C HIS A 340 6.66 4.08 18.49
N ALA A 341 6.07 4.84 17.56
CA ALA A 341 6.51 4.84 16.16
C ALA A 341 7.88 5.48 15.90
N ARG A 342 8.40 6.27 16.85
CA ARG A 342 9.77 6.79 16.75
C ARG A 342 10.82 5.74 17.14
N ASP A 343 10.46 4.83 18.05
CA ASP A 343 11.41 3.84 18.58
C ASP A 343 11.46 2.59 17.69
N LEU A 344 10.34 2.26 17.05
CA LEU A 344 10.25 1.27 15.98
C LEU A 344 10.76 1.85 14.66
#